data_AF-A0A523VHV3-F1
#
_entry.id   AF-A0A523VHV3-F1
#
_cell.length_a   1.000
_cell.length_b   1.000
_cell.length_c   1.000
_cell.angle_alpha   90.00
_cell.angle_beta   90.00
_cell.angle_gamma   90.00
#
_symmetry.space_group_name_H-M   'P 1'
#
loop_
_entity.id
_entity.type
_entity.pdbx_description
1 polymer ?
#
loop_
_entity_poly.entity_id
_entity_poly.type
_entity_poly.pdbx_seq_one_letter_code
_entity_poly.pdbx_strand_id
1 'polypeptide(L)' 'HELEVPALAISSTDIRRRVLQGRPIRYLLPDKVWRYIHSKSFYRN' A
#
# COMPACT_ATOMS: atom_id res chain seq x y z
N HIS A 1 -16.76 -8.74 8.91
CA HIS A 1 -15.32 -8.97 9.21
C HIS A 1 -14.63 -7.64 9.01
N GLU A 2 -14.46 -6.89 10.09
CA GLU A 2 -13.78 -5.60 10.06
C GLU A 2 -12.28 -5.88 9.97
N LEU A 3 -11.59 -5.18 9.07
CA LEU A 3 -10.13 -5.24 9.01
C LEU A 3 -9.62 -4.39 10.16
N GLU A 4 -9.07 -5.03 11.20
CA GLU A 4 -8.26 -4.31 12.19
C GLU A 4 -7.04 -3.75 11.47
N VAL A 5 -7.04 -2.43 11.28
CA VAL A 5 -5.87 -1.69 10.82
C VAL A 5 -5.42 -0.86 12.00
N PRO A 6 -4.22 -1.08 12.56
CA PRO A 6 -3.65 -0.11 13.46
C PRO A 6 -3.56 1.19 12.67
N ALA A 7 -4.30 2.22 13.09
CA ALA A 7 -4.33 3.50 12.41
C ALA A 7 -2.98 4.21 12.60
N LEU A 8 -1.94 3.78 11.88
CA LEU A 8 -0.83 4.66 11.56
C LEU A 8 -1.41 5.72 10.63
N ALA A 9 -1.24 6.99 10.99
CA ALA A 9 -1.56 8.12 10.12
C ALA A 9 -0.73 8.02 8.83
N ILE A 10 -1.29 7.35 7.82
CA ILE A 10 -0.65 7.09 6.53
C ILE A 10 -1.48 7.81 5.48
N SER A 11 -0.84 8.69 4.71
CA SER A 11 -1.48 9.39 3.61
C SER A 11 -1.42 8.56 2.33
N SER A 12 -2.53 8.50 1.59
CA SER A 12 -2.56 7.95 0.22
C SER A 12 -1.53 8.63 -0.70
N THR A 13 -1.18 9.89 -0.43
CA THR A 13 -0.12 10.61 -1.16
C THR A 13 1.26 9.99 -0.90
N ASP A 14 1.54 9.63 0.35
CA ASP A 14 2.82 9.03 0.75
C ASP A 14 2.95 7.58 0.25
N ILE A 15 1.85 6.83 0.22
CA ILE A 15 1.78 5.50 -0.41
C ILE A 15 2.12 5.59 -1.90
N ARG A 16 1.45 6.46 -2.66
CA ARG A 16 1.72 6.61 -4.10
C ARG A 16 3.18 6.99 -4.37
N ARG A 17 3.74 7.91 -3.59
CA ARG A 17 5.16 8.30 -3.70
C ARG A 17 6.11 7.13 -3.47
N ARG A 18 5.92 6.36 -2.39
CA ARG A 18 6.76 5.18 -2.12
C ARG A 18 6.71 4.16 -3.24
N VAL A 19 5.51 3.89 -3.73
CA VAL A 19 5.30 2.93 -4.82
C VAL A 19 6.01 3.39 -6.10
N LEU A 20 5.88 4.67 -6.48
CA LEU A 20 6.61 5.24 -7.63
C LEU A 20 8.14 5.18 -7.46
N GLN A 21 8.63 5.26 -6.22
CA GLN A 21 10.05 5.17 -5.89
C GLN A 21 10.55 3.71 -5.74
N GLY A 22 9.71 2.70 -6.00
CA GLY A 22 10.06 1.29 -5.76
C GLY A 22 10.30 0.95 -4.29
N ARG A 23 9.86 1.80 -3.35
CA ARG A 23 10.02 1.58 -1.92
C ARG A 23 8.96 0.60 -1.40
N PRO A 24 9.31 -0.30 -0.48
CA PRO A 24 8.35 -1.24 0.09
C PRO A 24 7.26 -0.49 0.87
N ILE A 25 6.00 -0.90 0.65
CA ILE A 25 4.81 -0.39 1.34
C ILE A 25 4.09 -1.47 2.17
N ARG A 26 4.75 -2.61 2.38
CA ARG A 26 4.21 -3.70 3.20
C ARG A 26 3.95 -3.18 4.62
N TYR A 27 2.83 -3.58 5.22
CA TYR A 27 2.38 -3.14 6.54
C TYR A 27 1.91 -1.68 6.65
N LEU A 28 2.04 -0.88 5.59
CA LEU A 28 1.40 0.45 5.53
C LEU A 28 -0.07 0.37 5.11
N LEU A 29 -0.52 -0.81 4.70
CA LEU A 29 -1.85 -1.08 4.18
C LEU A 29 -2.30 -2.47 4.63
N PRO A 30 -3.61 -2.74 4.68
CA PRO A 30 -4.13 -4.09 4.84
C PRO A 30 -3.62 -5.03 3.74
N ASP A 31 -3.41 -6.30 4.09
CA ASP A 31 -2.88 -7.31 3.16
C ASP A 31 -3.67 -7.43 1.85
N LYS A 32 -5.00 -7.27 1.91
CA LYS A 32 -5.86 -7.33 0.73
C LYS A 32 -5.56 -6.17 -0.24
N VAL A 33 -5.31 -4.98 0.30
CA VAL A 33 -4.98 -3.77 -0.49
C VAL A 33 -3.56 -3.87 -1.04
N TRP A 34 -2.60 -4.31 -0.22
CA TRP A 34 -1.24 -4.55 -0.68
C TRP A 34 -1.19 -5.56 -1.85
N ARG A 35 -1.94 -6.68 -1.72
CA ARG A 35 -2.07 -7.69 -2.80
C ARG A 35 -2.70 -7.11 -4.06
N TYR A 36 -3.72 -6.26 -3.95
CA TYR A 36 -4.35 -5.61 -5.10
C TYR A 36 -3.37 -4.69 -5.85
N ILE A 37 -2.62 -3.87 -5.13
CA ILE A 37 -1.63 -2.96 -5.73
C ILE A 37 -0.52 -3.75 -6.43
N HIS A 38 -0.05 -4.84 -5.81
CA HIS A 38 1.00 -5.68 -6.37
C HIS A 38 0.53 -6.54 -7.56
N SER A 39 -0.69 -7.09 -7.52
CA SER A 39 -1.20 -7.96 -8.58
C SER A 39 -1.58 -7.23 -9.86
N LYS A 40 -1.91 -5.94 -9.74
CA LYS A 40 -2.33 -5.12 -10.88
C LYS A 40 -1.19 -4.41 -11.60
N SER A 41 0.07 -4.63 -11.20
CA SER A 41 1.26 -3.98 -11.82
C SER A 41 1.13 -2.47 -11.99
N PHE A 42 0.27 -1.77 -11.22
CA PHE A 42 -0.05 -0.34 -11.45
C PHE A 42 1.17 0.59 -11.41
N TYR A 43 2.33 0.09 -10.95
CA TYR A 43 3.55 0.85 -10.80
C TYR A 43 4.82 -0.01 -10.98
N ARG A 44 4.74 -1.09 -11.78
CA ARG A 44 5.95 -1.67 -12.37
C ARG A 44 6.18 -0.94 -13.69
N ASN A 45 7.22 -0.12 -13.74
CA ASN A 45 7.91 0.11 -15.01
C ASN A 45 8.54 -1.20 -15.46
#